data_AF-A0A955YRE1-F1
#
_entry.id   AF-A0A955YRE1-F1
#
_cell.length_a   1.000
_cell.length_b   1.000
_cell.length_c   1.000
_cell.angle_alpha   90.00
_cell.angle_beta   90.00
_cell.angle_gamma   90.00
#
_symmetry.space_group_name_H-M   'P 1'
#
loop_
_entity.id
_entity.type
_entity.pdbx_description
1 polymer ?
#
loop_
_entity_poly.entity_id
_entity_poly.type
_entity_poly.pdbx_seq_one_letter_code
_entity_poly.pdbx_strand_id
1 'polypeptide(L)'
;MHYDYYHLNAWVTEIYGRKEFTIFAAPREECFYPVPEETWMSGVENAFDPDYEKYPLFREVVTSKVVLEPGDTIFVPNGTWHSARSLDVTLSIAFDQLTEQNMSSFVSDVFTRRKARRPVVGAALAAYLTGLGAALSVKERLLDGK
;
A
#
# COMPACT_ATOMS: atom_id res chain seq x y z
N MET A 1 -1.80 10.64 3.67
CA MET A 1 -0.89 9.56 3.22
C MET A 1 -1.54 8.23 3.48
N HIS A 2 -1.14 7.21 2.73
CA HIS A 2 -1.70 5.87 2.81
C HIS A 2 -0.64 4.83 2.41
N TYR A 3 -0.90 3.56 2.68
CA TYR A 3 -0.32 2.46 1.91
C TYR A 3 -1.40 1.83 1.04
N ASP A 4 -1.02 1.19 -0.07
CA ASP A 4 -2.00 0.76 -1.06
C ASP A 4 -3.01 -0.27 -0.55
N TYR A 5 -4.26 -0.09 -1.00
CA TYR A 5 -5.41 -0.85 -0.56
C TYR A 5 -5.19 -2.35 -0.82
N TYR A 6 -5.58 -3.20 0.14
CA TYR A 6 -5.36 -4.66 0.09
C TYR A 6 -3.89 -5.11 0.08
N HIS A 7 -2.95 -4.27 0.54
CA HIS A 7 -1.51 -4.55 0.51
C HIS A 7 -1.04 -4.98 -0.89
N LEU A 8 -1.57 -4.34 -1.93
CA LEU A 8 -1.04 -4.52 -3.29
C LEU A 8 0.29 -3.77 -3.41
N ASN A 9 1.16 -4.25 -4.31
CA ASN A 9 2.29 -3.42 -4.73
C ASN A 9 1.79 -2.51 -5.85
N ALA A 10 2.30 -1.28 -5.95
CA ALA A 10 1.97 -0.40 -7.04
C ALA A 10 3.19 -0.10 -7.92
N TRP A 11 2.94 -0.02 -9.22
CA TRP A 11 3.87 0.54 -10.20
C TRP A 11 3.22 1.77 -10.78
N VAL A 12 3.85 2.93 -10.67
CA VAL A 12 3.31 4.19 -11.19
C VAL A 12 4.29 4.77 -12.19
N THR A 13 3.89 4.82 -13.45
CA THR A 13 4.63 5.42 -14.55
C THR A 13 4.06 6.80 -14.86
N GLU A 14 4.90 7.83 -14.80
CA GLU A 14 4.52 9.18 -15.21
C GLU A 14 4.59 9.30 -16.73
N ILE A 15 3.50 9.74 -17.36
CA ILE A 15 3.39 9.84 -18.82
C ILE A 15 3.52 11.29 -19.29
N TYR A 16 3.03 12.24 -18.51
CA TYR A 16 3.08 13.67 -18.81
C TYR A 16 3.06 14.48 -17.53
N GLY A 17 3.77 15.60 -17.50
CA GLY A 17 3.91 16.44 -16.30
C GLY A 17 4.89 15.83 -15.30
N ARG A 18 4.89 16.37 -14.09
CA ARG A 18 5.78 15.99 -12.99
C ARG A 18 5.01 15.67 -11.73
N LYS A 19 5.33 14.53 -11.13
CA LYS A 19 4.68 14.04 -9.92
C LYS A 19 5.71 13.81 -8.82
N GLU A 20 5.51 14.45 -7.67
CA GLU A 20 6.34 14.19 -6.49
C GLU A 20 5.70 13.07 -5.66
N PHE A 21 6.45 11.98 -5.46
CA PHE A 21 6.15 10.98 -4.44
C PHE A 21 6.93 11.30 -3.17
N THR A 22 6.25 11.21 -2.03
CA THR A 22 6.86 11.22 -0.70
C THR A 22 6.63 9.86 -0.07
N ILE A 23 7.72 9.18 0.32
CA ILE A 23 7.72 7.94 1.07
C ILE A 23 7.97 8.26 2.54
N PHE A 24 7.20 7.65 3.42
CA PHE A 24 7.28 7.82 4.87
C PHE A 24 7.72 6.51 5.52
N ALA A 25 8.71 6.58 6.40
CA ALA A 25 9.22 5.44 7.16
C ALA A 25 9.29 5.78 8.64
N ALA A 26 8.97 4.83 9.51
CA ALA A 26 8.99 5.01 10.95
C ALA A 26 9.38 3.69 11.62
N PRO A 27 9.88 3.73 12.87
CA PRO A 27 10.20 2.51 13.60
C PRO A 27 8.96 1.70 13.99
N ARG A 28 7.78 2.32 13.99
CA ARG A 28 6.53 1.76 14.50
C ARG A 28 5.34 2.25 13.68
N GLU A 29 4.34 1.40 13.54
CA GLU A 29 3.14 1.69 12.73
C GLU A 29 2.27 2.78 13.38
N GLU A 30 2.25 2.84 14.72
CA GLU A 30 1.50 3.83 15.48
C GLU A 30 1.97 5.26 15.23
N CYS A 31 3.21 5.43 14.74
CA CYS A 31 3.73 6.74 14.33
C CYS A 31 2.93 7.35 13.18
N PHE A 32 2.26 6.53 12.35
CA PHE A 32 1.42 6.99 11.25
C PHE A 32 -0.02 7.25 11.64
N TYR A 33 -0.42 6.96 12.88
CA TYR A 33 -1.80 7.12 13.35
C TYR A 33 -2.85 6.48 12.41
N PRO A 34 -2.76 5.17 12.13
CA PRO A 34 -3.69 4.50 11.22
C PRO A 34 -5.14 4.63 11.69
N VAL A 35 -6.06 4.88 10.76
CA VAL A 35 -7.49 5.00 11.07
C VAL A 35 -8.03 3.60 11.43
N PRO A 36 -8.69 3.38 12.58
CA PRO A 36 -9.04 2.03 13.03
C PRO A 36 -9.86 1.17 12.05
N GLU A 37 -10.77 1.80 11.31
CA GLU A 37 -11.63 1.13 10.32
C GLU A 37 -10.99 1.05 8.93
N GLU A 38 -9.98 1.89 8.69
CA GLU A 38 -9.27 2.05 7.44
C GLU A 38 -7.76 2.15 7.73
N THR A 39 -7.17 1.08 8.26
CA THR A 39 -5.80 1.10 8.78
C THR A 39 -4.73 1.47 7.74
N TRP A 40 -5.10 1.36 6.46
CA TRP A 40 -4.30 1.78 5.30
C TRP A 40 -4.25 3.29 5.09
N MET A 41 -5.10 4.04 5.77
CA MET A 41 -5.13 5.50 5.80
C MET A 41 -4.56 6.01 7.11
N SER A 42 -3.77 7.08 7.01
CA SER A 42 -3.32 7.81 8.19
C SER A 42 -4.36 8.83 8.62
N GLY A 43 -4.55 8.95 9.93
CA GLY A 43 -5.34 10.01 10.55
C GLY A 43 -4.62 11.35 10.65
N VAL A 44 -3.35 11.46 10.24
CA VAL A 44 -2.61 12.73 10.17
C VAL A 44 -3.11 13.54 8.98
N GLU A 45 -3.76 14.67 9.25
CA GLU A 45 -4.43 15.49 8.26
C GLU A 45 -3.47 16.10 7.23
N ASN A 46 -2.32 16.61 7.69
CA ASN A 46 -1.27 17.15 6.84
C ASN A 46 0.09 16.58 7.24
N ALA A 47 0.58 15.60 6.49
CA ALA A 47 1.88 14.98 6.76
C ALA A 47 3.09 15.88 6.45
N PHE A 48 2.88 16.98 5.71
CA PHE A 48 3.94 17.95 5.35
C PHE A 48 4.04 19.12 6.32
N ASP A 49 2.99 19.37 7.10
CA ASP A 49 2.96 20.32 8.21
C ASP A 49 2.09 19.72 9.34
N PRO A 50 2.60 18.69 10.04
CA PRO A 50 1.82 17.93 11.01
C PRO A 50 1.65 18.71 12.33
N ASP A 51 0.42 18.69 12.85
CA ASP A 51 0.14 19.14 14.22
C ASP A 51 0.76 18.15 15.22
N TYR A 52 1.96 18.47 15.70
CA TYR A 52 2.68 17.61 16.63
C TYR A 52 2.11 17.60 18.06
N GLU A 53 1.21 18.51 18.42
CA GLU A 53 0.48 18.42 19.69
C GLU A 53 -0.57 17.30 19.60
N LYS A 54 -1.23 17.20 18.43
CA LYS A 54 -2.19 16.13 18.13
C LYS A 54 -1.53 14.80 17.76
N TYR A 55 -0.41 14.84 17.05
CA TYR A 55 0.31 13.67 16.50
C TYR A 55 1.78 13.61 16.96
N PRO A 56 2.07 13.53 18.27
CA PRO A 56 3.44 13.61 18.80
C PRO A 56 4.40 12.52 18.28
N LEU A 57 3.91 11.31 18.02
CA LEU A 57 4.72 10.20 17.50
C LEU A 57 5.17 10.42 16.05
N PHE A 58 4.51 11.34 15.32
CA PHE A 58 4.87 11.65 13.94
C PHE A 58 6.26 12.29 13.82
N ARG A 59 6.84 12.76 14.94
CA ARG A 59 8.23 13.22 15.01
C ARG A 59 9.26 12.14 14.69
N GLU A 60 8.90 10.87 14.83
CA GLU A 60 9.76 9.72 14.52
C GLU A 60 9.73 9.34 13.03
N VAL A 61 8.86 9.96 12.24
CA VAL A 61 8.70 9.67 10.81
C VAL A 61 9.80 10.34 10.01
N VAL A 62 10.51 9.55 9.21
CA VAL A 62 11.49 9.98 8.22
C VAL A 62 10.80 10.04 6.86
N THR A 63 11.11 11.08 6.08
CA THR A 63 10.53 11.29 4.75
C THR A 63 11.61 11.26 3.67
N SER A 64 11.29 10.61 2.56
CA SER A 64 12.11 10.60 1.33
C SER A 64 11.24 11.06 0.17
N LYS A 65 11.76 11.96 -0.67
CA LYS A 65 11.02 12.51 -1.80
C LYS A 65 11.70 12.19 -3.12
N VAL A 66 10.88 11.93 -4.13
CA VAL A 66 11.31 11.77 -5.52
C VAL A 66 10.32 12.47 -6.43
N VAL A 67 10.82 13.18 -7.44
CA VAL A 67 10.00 13.73 -8.52
C VAL A 67 10.15 12.80 -9.71
N LEU A 68 9.03 12.30 -10.21
CA LEU A 68 8.96 11.53 -11.45
C LEU A 68 8.76 12.50 -12.61
N GLU A 69 9.65 12.40 -13.58
CA GLU A 69 9.54 13.05 -14.88
C GLU A 69 8.82 12.12 -15.88
N PRO A 70 8.32 12.62 -17.02
CA PRO A 70 7.70 11.77 -18.05
C PRO A 70 8.64 10.64 -18.50
N GLY A 71 8.17 9.40 -18.37
CA GLY A 71 8.92 8.17 -18.64
C GLY A 71 9.44 7.47 -17.39
N ASP A 72 9.52 8.15 -16.25
CA ASP A 72 9.93 7.53 -14.99
C ASP A 72 8.84 6.61 -14.45
N THR A 73 9.27 5.54 -13.78
CA THR A 73 8.38 4.61 -13.08
C THR A 73 8.88 4.40 -11.66
N ILE A 74 7.98 4.58 -10.69
CA ILE A 74 8.24 4.20 -9.30
C ILE A 74 7.57 2.85 -9.00
N PHE A 75 8.32 1.99 -8.31
CA PHE A 75 7.77 0.80 -7.66
C PHE A 75 7.54 1.11 -6.18
N VAL A 76 6.32 0.90 -5.71
CA VAL A 76 5.90 1.08 -4.32
C VAL A 76 5.56 -0.31 -3.76
N PRO A 77 6.44 -0.89 -2.92
CA PRO A 77 6.14 -2.16 -2.27
C PRO A 77 4.92 -2.06 -1.36
N ASN A 78 4.17 -3.15 -1.24
CA ASN A 78 3.05 -3.25 -0.31
C ASN A 78 3.43 -2.83 1.12
N GLY A 79 2.50 -2.14 1.80
CA GLY A 79 2.73 -1.63 3.16
C GLY A 79 3.62 -0.38 3.25
N THR A 80 4.09 0.15 2.11
CA THR A 80 4.87 1.39 2.10
C THR A 80 3.95 2.60 2.26
N TRP A 81 4.09 3.34 3.36
CA TRP A 81 3.39 4.61 3.55
C TRP A 81 3.90 5.66 2.57
N HIS A 82 3.00 6.24 1.79
CA HIS A 82 3.35 7.21 0.77
C HIS A 82 2.25 8.25 0.53
N SER A 83 2.62 9.29 -0.21
CA SER A 83 1.71 10.30 -0.76
C SER A 83 2.27 10.77 -2.10
N ALA A 84 1.39 11.14 -3.02
CA ALA A 84 1.77 11.72 -4.30
C ALA A 84 1.09 13.07 -4.47
N ARG A 85 1.81 14.04 -5.03
CA ARG A 85 1.25 15.33 -5.45
C ARG A 85 1.74 15.70 -6.84
N SER A 86 0.85 16.25 -7.63
CA SER A 86 1.18 16.79 -8.95
C SER A 86 1.84 18.17 -8.79
N LEU A 87 2.98 18.38 -9.43
CA LEU A 87 3.69 19.67 -9.43
C LEU A 87 3.22 20.58 -10.57
N ASP A 88 2.60 20.00 -11.59
CA ASP A 88 1.94 20.64 -12.73
C ASP A 88 0.77 19.74 -13.21
N VAL A 89 0.23 19.97 -14.42
CA VAL A 89 -0.81 19.09 -14.98
C VAL A 89 -0.17 17.74 -15.33
N THR A 90 -0.59 16.68 -14.63
CA THR A 90 0.02 15.35 -14.76
C THR A 90 -0.90 14.31 -15.37
N LEU A 91 -0.34 13.33 -16.09
CA LEU A 91 -0.96 12.08 -16.48
C LEU A 91 -0.03 10.92 -16.08
N SER A 92 -0.55 9.94 -15.36
CA SER A 92 0.21 8.75 -14.96
C SER A 92 -0.63 7.49 -15.14
N ILE A 93 0.04 6.36 -15.31
CA ILE A 93 -0.57 5.03 -15.29
C ILE A 93 -0.11 4.32 -14.03
N ALA A 94 -1.06 3.80 -13.26
CA ALA A 94 -0.79 2.98 -12.08
C ALA A 94 -1.23 1.53 -12.34
N PHE A 95 -0.41 0.58 -11.91
CA PHE A 95 -0.70 -0.84 -11.97
C PHE A 95 -0.51 -1.46 -10.58
N ASP A 96 -1.62 -1.92 -9.99
CA ASP A 96 -1.62 -2.63 -8.72
C ASP A 96 -1.42 -4.13 -8.95
N GLN A 97 -0.46 -4.72 -8.24
CA GLN A 97 -0.02 -6.08 -8.44
C GLN A 97 -0.12 -6.92 -7.16
N LEU A 98 -0.84 -8.03 -7.29
CA LEU A 98 -0.82 -9.14 -6.34
C LEU A 98 0.22 -10.17 -6.80
N THR A 99 1.07 -10.61 -5.89
CA THR A 99 2.12 -11.62 -6.10
C THR A 99 2.12 -12.63 -4.95
N GLU A 100 2.94 -13.67 -5.04
CA GLU A 100 3.15 -14.62 -3.93
C GLU A 100 3.58 -13.90 -2.64
N GLN A 101 4.37 -12.82 -2.76
CA GLN A 101 4.98 -12.14 -1.62
C GLN A 101 3.98 -11.37 -0.75
N ASN A 102 2.93 -10.81 -1.35
CA ASN A 102 1.90 -10.04 -0.62
C ASN A 102 0.55 -10.76 -0.49
N MET A 103 0.45 -12.01 -0.96
CA MET A 103 -0.78 -12.80 -0.92
C MET A 103 -1.33 -12.99 0.51
N SER A 104 -0.45 -13.22 1.50
CA SER A 104 -0.86 -13.38 2.90
C SER A 104 -1.49 -12.10 3.48
N SER A 105 -0.87 -10.95 3.23
CA SER A 105 -1.39 -9.63 3.63
C SER A 105 -2.72 -9.33 2.94
N PHE A 106 -2.81 -9.60 1.63
CA PHE A 106 -4.05 -9.47 0.87
C PHE A 106 -5.20 -10.31 1.48
N VAL A 107 -4.94 -11.58 1.78
CA VAL A 107 -5.92 -12.47 2.43
C VAL A 107 -6.33 -11.93 3.81
N SER A 108 -5.37 -11.46 4.61
CA SER A 108 -5.64 -10.86 5.92
C SER A 108 -6.55 -9.63 5.81
N ASP A 109 -6.34 -8.77 4.83
CA ASP A 109 -7.17 -7.60 4.60
C ASP A 109 -8.57 -7.97 4.14
N VAL A 110 -8.70 -8.93 3.20
CA VAL A 110 -10.01 -9.45 2.76
C VAL A 110 -10.78 -10.02 3.94
N PHE A 111 -10.11 -10.84 4.78
CA PHE A 111 -10.72 -11.41 5.97
C PHE A 111 -11.14 -10.31 6.95
N THR A 112 -10.23 -9.39 7.30
CA THR A 112 -10.48 -8.35 8.30
C THR A 112 -11.60 -7.41 7.89
N ARG A 113 -11.72 -7.09 6.61
CA ARG A 113 -12.81 -6.24 6.10
C ARG A 113 -14.15 -6.96 6.04
N ARG A 114 -14.14 -8.24 5.63
CA ARG A 114 -15.38 -9.02 5.54
C ARG A 114 -15.87 -9.50 6.90
N LYS A 115 -14.98 -9.81 7.85
CA LYS A 115 -15.36 -10.36 9.15
C LYS A 115 -16.21 -9.40 9.98
N ALA A 116 -15.97 -8.09 9.84
CA ALA A 116 -16.73 -7.05 10.54
C ALA A 116 -18.24 -7.08 10.22
N ARG A 117 -18.63 -7.51 9.02
CA ARG A 117 -20.04 -7.59 8.59
C ARG A 117 -20.56 -9.01 8.40
N ARG A 118 -19.72 -9.93 7.92
CA ARG A 118 -20.08 -11.31 7.55
C ARG A 118 -18.92 -12.28 7.88
N PRO A 119 -18.79 -12.72 9.14
CA PRO A 119 -17.64 -13.51 9.59
C PRO A 119 -17.47 -14.84 8.84
N VAL A 120 -18.55 -15.58 8.62
CA VAL A 120 -18.50 -16.86 7.88
C VAL A 120 -18.05 -16.66 6.43
N VAL A 121 -18.56 -15.62 5.77
CA VAL A 121 -18.15 -15.29 4.38
C VAL A 121 -16.69 -14.85 4.34
N GLY A 122 -16.26 -14.04 5.30
CA GLY A 122 -14.85 -13.64 5.43
C GLY A 122 -13.94 -14.85 5.59
N ALA A 123 -14.26 -15.78 6.48
CA ALA A 123 -13.47 -17.01 6.69
C ALA A 123 -13.45 -17.91 5.44
N ALA A 124 -14.60 -18.09 4.78
CA ALA A 124 -14.69 -18.88 3.55
C ALA A 124 -13.85 -18.27 2.41
N LEU A 125 -13.91 -16.95 2.22
CA LEU A 125 -13.08 -16.24 1.24
C LEU A 125 -11.60 -16.35 1.57
N ALA A 126 -11.22 -16.20 2.83
CA ALA A 126 -9.83 -16.32 3.25
C ALA A 126 -9.28 -17.73 2.96
N ALA A 127 -10.05 -18.78 3.30
CA ALA A 127 -9.67 -20.16 3.00
C ALA A 127 -9.53 -20.41 1.48
N TYR A 128 -10.48 -19.91 0.69
CA TYR A 128 -10.45 -20.00 -0.77
C TYR A 128 -9.20 -19.32 -1.35
N LEU A 129 -8.94 -18.08 -0.96
CA LEU A 129 -7.82 -17.29 -1.47
C LEU A 129 -6.47 -17.89 -1.05
N THR A 130 -6.34 -18.37 0.18
CA THR A 130 -5.13 -19.08 0.64
C THR A 130 -4.86 -20.33 -0.21
N GLY A 131 -5.90 -21.14 -0.47
CA GLY A 131 -5.76 -22.33 -1.31
C GLY A 131 -5.42 -21.99 -2.76
N LEU A 132 -6.06 -20.97 -3.32
CA LEU A 132 -5.77 -20.49 -4.68
C LEU A 132 -4.33 -19.95 -4.78
N GLY A 133 -3.88 -19.16 -3.81
CA GLY A 133 -2.52 -18.64 -3.77
C GLY A 133 -1.48 -19.76 -3.75
N ALA A 134 -1.66 -20.76 -2.89
CA ALA A 134 -0.77 -21.92 -2.85
C ALA A 134 -0.73 -22.68 -4.18
N ALA A 135 -1.89 -22.87 -4.83
CA ALA A 135 -1.97 -23.53 -6.13
C ALA A 135 -1.26 -22.73 -7.24
N LEU A 136 -1.41 -21.40 -7.25
CA LEU A 136 -0.73 -20.51 -8.19
C LEU A 136 0.79 -20.54 -7.98
N SER A 137 1.27 -20.46 -6.73
CA SER A 137 2.69 -20.58 -6.41
C SER A 137 3.30 -21.90 -6.89
N VAL A 138 2.58 -23.02 -6.70
CA VAL A 138 3.04 -24.33 -7.20
C VAL A 138 3.09 -24.34 -8.73
N LYS A 139 2.05 -23.81 -9.40
CA LYS A 139 2.01 -23.71 -10.86
C LYS A 139 3.18 -22.88 -11.40
N GLU A 140 3.49 -21.74 -10.79
CA GLU A 140 4.60 -20.88 -11.19
C GLU A 140 5.95 -21.60 -11.09
N ARG A 141 6.22 -22.29 -9.96
CA ARG A 141 7.46 -23.08 -9.80
C ARG A 141 7.60 -24.17 -10.87
N LEU A 142 6.51 -24.87 -11.19
CA LEU A 142 6.48 -25.88 -12.25
C LEU A 142 6.75 -25.30 -13.65
N LEU A 143 6.26 -24.08 -13.93
CA LEU A 143 6.50 -23.40 -15.21
C LEU A 143 7.94 -22.87 -15.33
N ASP A 144 8.50 -22.40 -14.22
CA ASP A 144 9.86 -21.85 -14.17
C ASP A 144 10.95 -22.94 -14.10
N GLY A 145 10.57 -24.22 -14.05
CA GLY A 145 11.51 -25.34 -13.97
C GLY A 145 12.26 -25.43 -12.64
N LYS A 146 11.67 -24.91 -11.55
CA LYS A 146 12.21 -24.96 -10.19
C LYS A 146 11.52 -26.00 -9.32
#